data_AF-A0A0S3TRW9-F1
#
_entry.id   AF-A0A0S3TRW9-F1
#
_cell.length_a   1.000
_cell.length_b   1.000
_cell.length_c   1.000
_cell.angle_alpha   90.00
_cell.angle_beta   90.00
_cell.angle_gamma   90.00
#
_symmetry.space_group_name_H-M   'P 1'
#
loop_
_entity.id
_entity.type
_entity.pdbx_description
1 polymer ?
#
loop_
_entity_poly.entity_id
_entity_poly.type
_entity_poly.pdbx_seq_one_letter_code
_entity_poly.pdbx_strand_id
1 'polypeptide(L)'
;MFQWSKKVVKSVTFNPGVADESLLALIESQLEKDPNKTFSDLCKEALWQALCVPESVRPSPPPTPQPVPTQGVELQISELQRQLADLEERFFAKESNRLEMMERHLTQLSQQVAQLAIMVHQTPAIQSPTPSTAVSEVVNHTVTTTYTATPPQDVDPVISRLSQYLDDF
;
A
#
# COMPACT_ATOMS: atom_id res chain seq x y z
N MET A 1 -8.92 -7.18 49.73
CA MET A 1 -7.91 -6.44 50.53
C MET A 1 -6.55 -7.05 50.26
N PHE A 2 -5.65 -6.32 49.60
CA PHE A 2 -4.28 -6.79 49.42
C PHE A 2 -3.57 -6.74 50.77
N GLN A 3 -3.25 -7.90 51.33
CA GLN A 3 -2.42 -7.96 52.51
C GLN A 3 -0.97 -7.70 52.10
N TRP A 4 -0.43 -6.50 52.34
CA TRP A 4 1.01 -6.20 52.26
C TRP A 4 1.85 -6.97 53.31
N SER A 5 1.24 -7.92 54.00
CA SER A 5 1.76 -8.67 55.14
C SER A 5 2.72 -9.77 54.69
N LYS A 6 3.90 -9.35 54.23
CA LYS A 6 5.21 -10.02 54.31
C LYS A 6 6.18 -9.11 53.56
N LYS A 7 6.79 -8.16 54.27
CA LYS A 7 7.84 -7.28 53.74
C LYS A 7 9.09 -8.13 53.46
N VAL A 8 9.08 -8.86 52.34
CA VAL A 8 10.25 -9.59 51.85
C VAL A 8 11.18 -8.56 51.23
N VAL A 9 12.27 -8.25 51.92
CA VAL A 9 13.33 -7.40 51.36
C VAL A 9 14.05 -8.23 50.32
N LYS A 10 13.76 -7.97 49.04
CA LYS A 10 14.54 -8.50 47.93
C LYS A 10 15.61 -7.46 47.58
N SER A 11 16.88 -7.86 47.66
CA SER A 11 18.00 -7.03 47.22
C SER A 11 18.30 -7.27 45.75
N VAL A 12 18.67 -6.22 45.04
CA VAL A 12 19.22 -6.28 43.69
C VAL A 12 20.73 -6.06 43.81
N THR A 13 21.52 -6.94 43.20
CA THR A 13 22.98 -6.85 43.16
C THR A 13 23.41 -6.54 41.74
N PHE A 14 24.18 -5.46 41.57
CA PHE A 14 24.81 -5.12 40.30
C PHE A 14 26.10 -5.90 40.14
N ASN A 15 26.31 -6.46 38.96
CA ASN A 15 27.55 -7.14 38.59
C ASN A 15 28.44 -6.16 37.84
N PRO A 16 29.77 -6.37 37.81
CA PRO A 16 30.71 -5.48 37.10
C PRO A 16 30.67 -5.65 35.57
N GLY A 17 29.47 -5.59 34.98
CA GLY A 17 29.22 -5.66 33.55
C GLY A 17 28.87 -4.29 32.97
N VAL A 18 29.19 -4.05 31.70
CA VAL A 18 28.97 -2.76 31.01
C VAL A 18 27.51 -2.28 31.11
N ALA A 19 26.55 -3.20 31.08
CA ALA A 19 25.12 -2.87 31.19
C ALA A 19 24.74 -2.39 32.60
N ASP A 20 25.25 -3.07 33.63
CA ASP A 20 24.96 -2.77 35.03
C ASP A 20 25.64 -1.47 35.47
N GLU A 21 26.88 -1.24 35.03
CA GLU A 21 27.63 0.01 35.26
C GLU A 21 26.94 1.21 34.61
N SER A 22 26.47 1.05 33.36
CA SER A 22 25.71 2.10 32.66
C SER A 22 24.40 2.42 33.38
N LEU A 23 23.70 1.40 33.87
CA LEU A 23 22.48 1.56 34.65
C LEU A 23 22.75 2.26 36.00
N LEU A 24 23.83 1.90 36.70
CA LEU A 24 24.25 2.55 37.94
C LEU A 24 24.55 4.03 37.71
N ALA A 25 25.35 4.36 36.70
CA ALA A 25 25.68 5.74 36.37
C ALA A 25 24.41 6.58 36.05
N LEU A 26 23.44 5.97 35.37
CA LEU A 26 22.15 6.64 35.08
C LEU A 26 21.33 6.88 36.36
N ILE A 27 21.28 5.89 37.25
CA ILE A 27 20.58 6.00 38.54
C ILE A 27 21.23 7.09 39.39
N GLU A 28 22.55 7.11 39.49
CA GLU A 28 23.30 8.11 40.24
C GLU A 28 23.05 9.52 39.69
N SER A 29 23.13 9.71 38.37
CA SER A 29 22.82 11.00 37.73
C SER A 29 21.39 11.47 38.02
N GLN A 30 20.42 10.55 38.02
CA GLN A 30 19.02 10.89 38.31
C GLN A 30 18.78 11.21 39.78
N LEU A 31 19.50 10.56 40.70
CA LEU A 31 19.46 10.85 42.13
C LEU A 31 20.17 12.18 42.46
N GLU A 32 21.22 12.53 41.74
CA GLU A 32 21.91 13.81 41.87
C GLU A 32 21.00 14.99 41.45
N LYS A 33 20.19 14.77 40.41
CA LYS A 33 19.19 15.76 39.96
C LYS A 33 18.07 15.98 40.98
N ASP A 34 17.63 14.92 41.65
CA ASP A 34 16.53 14.95 42.62
C ASP A 34 16.93 14.25 43.94
N PRO A 35 17.66 14.92 44.86
CA PRO A 35 18.21 14.30 46.06
C PRO A 35 17.17 13.83 47.08
N ASN A 36 15.90 14.23 46.90
CA ASN A 36 14.78 13.79 47.74
C ASN A 36 14.20 12.44 47.29
N LYS A 37 14.55 11.95 46.09
CA LYS A 37 14.10 10.65 45.60
C LYS A 37 15.10 9.57 46.04
N THR A 38 14.59 8.40 46.43
CA THR A 38 15.44 7.23 46.65
C THR A 38 15.43 6.32 45.43
N PHE A 39 16.43 5.44 45.31
CA PHE A 39 16.42 4.38 44.28
C PHE A 39 15.12 3.58 44.29
N SER A 40 14.57 3.30 45.49
CA SER A 40 13.29 2.59 45.60
C SER A 40 12.13 3.38 44.97
N ASP A 41 12.16 4.70 45.02
CA ASP A 41 11.11 5.54 44.44
C ASP A 41 11.24 5.61 42.92
N LEU A 42 12.47 5.69 42.40
CA LEU A 42 12.75 5.55 40.97
C LEU A 42 12.26 4.21 40.42
N CYS A 43 12.50 3.11 41.15
CA CYS A 43 12.00 1.79 40.76
C CYS A 43 10.47 1.72 40.78
N LYS A 44 9.81 2.32 41.77
CA LYS A 44 8.32 2.36 41.82
C LYS A 44 7.76 3.14 40.64
N GLU A 45 8.36 4.28 40.31
CA GLU A 45 7.97 5.11 39.18
C GLU A 45 8.18 4.39 37.85
N ALA A 46 9.35 3.79 37.65
CA ALA A 46 9.66 3.02 36.44
C ALA A 46 8.72 1.82 36.27
N LEU A 47 8.41 1.10 37.36
CA LEU A 47 7.49 -0.03 37.33
C LEU A 47 6.05 0.43 37.06
N TRP A 48 5.63 1.56 37.64
CA TRP A 48 4.33 2.16 37.36
C TRP A 48 4.21 2.58 35.89
N GLN A 49 5.24 3.22 35.33
CA GLN A 49 5.29 3.56 33.91
C GLN A 49 5.26 2.32 33.01
N ALA A 50 5.95 1.23 33.39
CA ALA A 50 6.01 0.01 32.58
C ALA A 50 4.72 -0.81 32.62
N LEU A 51 4.03 -0.86 33.77
CA LEU A 51 2.87 -1.74 33.98
C LEU A 51 1.52 -1.03 33.84
N CYS A 52 1.47 0.26 34.15
CA CYS A 52 0.20 0.99 34.26
C CYS A 52 -0.02 2.00 33.13
N VAL A 53 1.02 2.37 32.37
CA VAL A 53 0.90 3.31 31.25
C VAL A 53 0.87 2.53 29.93
N PRO A 54 -0.21 2.63 29.12
CA PRO A 54 -0.28 2.00 27.81
C PRO A 54 0.87 2.48 26.91
N GLU A 55 1.45 1.59 26.11
CA GLU A 55 2.59 1.92 25.21
C GLU A 55 2.34 3.15 24.34
N SER A 56 1.09 3.41 23.95
CA SER A 56 0.70 4.57 23.13
C SER A 56 0.89 5.95 23.81
N VAL A 57 1.02 6.00 25.14
CA VAL A 57 1.20 7.26 25.91
C VAL A 57 2.54 7.27 26.65
N ARG A 58 3.32 6.18 26.52
CA ARG A 58 4.65 6.12 27.11
C ARG A 58 5.51 7.18 26.44
N PRO A 59 6.05 8.18 27.18
CA PRO A 59 7.06 9.05 26.59
C PRO A 59 8.18 8.14 26.09
N SER A 60 8.48 8.23 24.79
CA SER A 60 9.61 7.53 24.18
C SER A 60 10.82 7.76 25.09
N PRO A 61 11.57 6.70 25.47
CA PRO A 61 12.69 6.86 26.38
C PRO A 61 13.57 8.00 25.87
N PRO A 62 13.93 8.98 26.73
CA PRO A 62 14.91 9.98 26.34
C PRO A 62 16.17 9.21 25.88
N PRO A 63 16.80 9.63 24.77
CA PRO A 63 17.99 8.96 24.30
C PRO A 63 18.98 8.96 25.47
N THR A 64 19.45 7.75 25.81
CA THR A 64 20.51 7.46 26.78
C THR A 64 21.48 8.65 26.93
N PRO A 65 21.84 9.09 28.14
CA PRO A 65 22.85 10.12 28.31
C PRO A 65 24.19 9.54 27.89
N GLN A 66 24.52 9.67 26.61
CA GLN A 66 25.87 9.53 26.14
C GLN A 66 26.54 10.89 26.24
N PRO A 67 27.73 11.01 26.84
CA PRO A 67 28.56 12.19 26.67
C PRO A 67 29.24 12.11 25.31
N VAL A 68 28.52 12.44 24.23
CA VAL A 68 29.10 12.69 22.90
C VAL A 68 28.30 13.80 22.20
N PRO A 69 28.96 14.67 21.42
CA PRO A 69 28.38 15.93 20.98
C PRO A 69 27.19 15.66 20.04
N THR A 70 26.00 16.03 20.51
CA THR A 70 24.69 15.89 19.84
C THR A 70 24.57 16.65 18.51
N GLN A 71 25.58 17.44 18.12
CA GLN A 71 25.61 18.11 16.82
C GLN A 71 25.60 17.13 15.63
N GLY A 72 26.20 15.94 15.76
CA GLY A 72 26.24 14.97 14.66
C GLY A 72 24.89 14.32 14.35
N VAL A 73 24.08 14.05 15.38
CA VAL A 73 22.80 13.33 15.23
C VAL A 73 21.70 14.25 14.72
N GLU A 74 21.63 15.49 15.21
CA GLU A 74 20.70 16.50 14.69
C GLU A 74 20.94 16.80 13.20
N LEU A 75 22.22 16.86 12.78
CA LEU A 75 22.58 17.01 11.37
C LEU A 75 22.14 15.81 10.53
N GLN A 76 22.27 14.58 11.06
CA GLN A 76 21.79 13.38 10.38
C GLN A 76 20.26 13.34 10.26
N ILE A 77 19.54 13.76 11.31
CA ILE A 77 18.07 13.84 11.27
C ILE A 77 17.62 14.89 10.26
N SER A 78 18.27 16.05 10.22
CA SER A 78 18.00 17.11 9.25
C SER A 78 18.27 16.65 7.81
N GLU A 79 19.35 15.89 7.60
CA GLU A 79 19.67 15.30 6.30
C GLU A 79 18.61 14.27 5.87
N LEU A 80 18.20 13.39 6.77
CA LEU A 80 17.16 12.39 6.49
C LEU A 80 15.81 13.05 6.16
N GLN A 81 15.43 14.11 6.87
CA GLN A 81 14.23 14.89 6.56
C GLN A 81 14.31 15.53 5.17
N ARG A 82 15.47 16.09 4.81
CA ARG A 82 15.69 16.64 3.46
C ARG A 82 15.60 15.57 2.38
N GLN A 83 16.21 14.40 2.62
CA GLN A 83 16.15 13.27 1.69
C GLN A 83 14.73 12.75 1.51
N LEU A 84 13.93 12.71 2.58
CA LEU A 84 12.53 12.31 2.50
C LEU A 84 11.70 13.30 1.68
N ALA A 85 11.85 14.61 1.93
CA ALA A 85 11.14 15.63 1.19
C ALA A 85 11.46 15.60 -0.33
N ASP A 86 12.72 15.42 -0.68
CA ASP A 86 13.17 15.30 -2.09
C ASP A 86 12.66 13.99 -2.73
N LEU A 87 12.59 12.89 -1.96
CA LEU A 87 12.01 11.64 -2.44
C LEU A 87 10.51 11.76 -2.67
N GLU A 88 9.79 12.41 -1.76
CA GLU A 88 8.36 12.70 -1.88
C GLU A 88 8.09 13.57 -3.10
N GLU A 89 8.82 14.67 -3.27
CA GLU A 89 8.68 15.55 -4.44
C GLU A 89 8.93 14.80 -5.75
N ARG A 90 10.01 14.02 -5.83
CA ARG A 90 10.31 13.20 -7.02
C ARG A 90 9.25 12.13 -7.26
N PHE A 91 8.69 11.53 -6.21
CA PHE A 91 7.62 10.55 -6.33
C PHE A 91 6.33 11.20 -6.83
N PHE A 92 5.90 12.32 -6.24
CA PHE A 92 4.71 13.05 -6.66
C PHE A 92 4.83 13.58 -8.08
N ALA A 93 5.96 14.17 -8.46
CA ALA A 93 6.19 14.66 -9.81
C ALA A 93 6.16 13.52 -10.84
N LYS A 94 6.82 12.40 -10.53
CA LYS A 94 6.86 11.23 -11.41
C LYS A 94 5.49 10.57 -11.54
N GLU A 95 4.79 10.37 -10.44
CA GLU A 95 3.50 9.71 -10.44
C GLU A 95 2.42 10.61 -11.09
N SER A 96 2.47 11.92 -10.85
CA SER A 96 1.62 12.89 -11.54
C SER A 96 1.86 12.87 -13.06
N ASN A 97 3.11 12.89 -13.52
CA ASN A 97 3.42 12.81 -14.96
C ASN A 97 2.93 11.50 -15.59
N ARG A 98 3.12 10.36 -14.90
CA ARG A 98 2.63 9.06 -15.37
C ARG A 98 1.10 9.01 -15.44
N LEU A 99 0.43 9.53 -14.42
CA LEU A 99 -1.03 9.61 -14.36
C LEU A 99 -1.58 10.49 -15.49
N GLU A 100 -0.98 11.66 -15.71
CA GLU A 100 -1.37 12.58 -16.77
C GLU A 100 -1.14 11.98 -18.17
N MET A 101 -0.05 11.24 -18.37
CA MET A 101 0.18 10.51 -19.62
C MET A 101 -0.87 9.43 -19.85
N MET A 102 -1.23 8.68 -18.81
CA MET A 102 -2.28 7.65 -18.89
C MET A 102 -3.65 8.26 -19.20
N GLU A 103 -3.98 9.39 -18.59
CA GLU A 103 -5.22 10.13 -18.86
C GLU A 103 -5.31 10.59 -20.31
N ARG A 104 -4.21 11.11 -20.87
CA ARG A 104 -4.14 11.48 -22.29
C ARG A 104 -4.34 10.27 -23.20
N HIS A 105 -3.70 9.15 -22.89
CA HIS A 105 -3.85 7.90 -23.65
C HIS A 105 -5.30 7.39 -23.60
N LEU A 106 -5.94 7.40 -22.43
CA LEU A 106 -7.33 6.99 -22.28
C LEU A 106 -8.28 7.89 -23.10
N THR A 107 -8.04 9.20 -23.07
CA THR A 107 -8.81 10.18 -23.86
C THR A 107 -8.62 9.97 -25.36
N GLN A 108 -7.41 9.67 -25.81
CA GLN A 108 -7.12 9.36 -27.21
C GLN A 108 -7.80 8.07 -27.68
N LEU A 109 -7.70 7.00 -26.88
CA LEU A 109 -8.37 5.73 -27.17
C LEU A 109 -9.89 5.90 -27.21
N SER A 110 -10.46 6.66 -26.27
CA SER A 110 -11.89 6.98 -26.26
C SER A 110 -12.32 7.69 -27.55
N GLN A 111 -11.54 8.66 -28.03
CA GLN A 111 -11.81 9.33 -29.30
C GLN A 111 -11.68 8.39 -30.51
N GLN A 112 -10.70 7.49 -30.53
CA GLN A 112 -10.56 6.50 -31.60
C GLN A 112 -11.74 5.53 -31.63
N VAL A 113 -12.20 5.07 -30.47
CA VAL A 113 -13.39 4.21 -30.34
C VAL A 113 -14.64 4.97 -30.78
N ALA A 114 -14.78 6.25 -30.43
CA ALA A 114 -15.89 7.08 -30.89
C ALA A 114 -15.90 7.25 -32.41
N GLN A 115 -14.73 7.49 -33.04
CA GLN A 115 -14.62 7.59 -34.49
C GLN A 115 -14.91 6.25 -35.19
N LEU A 116 -14.44 5.13 -34.64
CA LEU A 116 -14.77 3.79 -35.14
C LEU A 116 -16.26 3.50 -35.03
N ALA A 117 -16.89 3.83 -33.90
CA ALA A 117 -18.33 3.70 -33.72
C ALA A 117 -19.07 4.51 -34.79
N ILE A 118 -18.70 5.77 -35.00
CA ILE A 118 -19.27 6.63 -36.05
C ILE A 118 -19.08 6.00 -37.44
N MET A 119 -17.90 5.46 -37.75
CA MET A 119 -17.60 4.84 -39.05
C MET A 119 -18.40 3.54 -39.28
N VAL A 120 -18.57 2.73 -38.25
CA VAL A 120 -19.41 1.53 -38.28
C VAL A 120 -20.87 1.90 -38.49
N HIS A 121 -21.38 2.92 -37.78
CA HIS A 121 -22.76 3.40 -37.95
C HIS A 121 -23.00 4.13 -39.28
N GLN A 122 -21.95 4.68 -39.90
CA GLN A 122 -22.01 5.33 -41.21
C GLN A 122 -21.67 4.40 -42.39
N THR A 123 -21.52 3.09 -42.19
CA THR A 123 -21.53 2.17 -43.33
C THR A 123 -22.86 2.37 -44.06
N PRO A 124 -22.85 2.92 -45.29
CA PRO A 124 -24.09 3.10 -46.01
C PRO A 124 -24.61 1.70 -46.28
N ALA A 125 -25.83 1.43 -45.81
CA ALA A 125 -26.64 0.40 -46.44
C ALA A 125 -26.60 0.71 -47.93
N ILE A 126 -25.86 -0.10 -48.70
CA ILE A 126 -25.93 -0.12 -50.15
C ILE A 126 -27.36 -0.57 -50.46
N GLN A 127 -28.29 0.39 -50.50
CA GLN A 127 -29.58 0.22 -51.13
C GLN A 127 -29.30 0.04 -52.62
N SER A 128 -29.36 -1.21 -53.04
CA SER A 128 -29.36 -1.60 -54.44
C SER A 128 -30.60 -0.97 -55.12
N PRO A 129 -30.49 -0.41 -56.33
CA PRO A 129 -31.66 0.05 -57.06
C PRO A 129 -32.41 -1.18 -57.55
N THR A 130 -33.56 -1.49 -56.93
CA THR A 130 -34.46 -2.54 -57.43
C THR A 130 -35.71 -1.87 -57.97
N PRO A 131 -35.94 -1.85 -59.29
CA PRO A 131 -37.26 -1.58 -59.84
C PRO A 131 -38.12 -2.85 -59.71
N SER A 132 -39.44 -2.68 -59.63
CA SER A 132 -40.47 -3.74 -59.69
C SER A 132 -40.62 -4.60 -58.42
N THR A 133 -41.80 -5.01 -57.95
CA THR A 133 -43.19 -4.83 -58.37
C THR A 133 -44.04 -5.28 -57.19
N ALA A 134 -45.18 -4.62 -56.98
CA ALA A 134 -46.17 -5.04 -56.02
C ALA A 134 -46.84 -6.37 -56.46
N VAL A 135 -47.15 -7.20 -55.47
CA VAL A 135 -48.21 -8.22 -55.42
C VAL A 135 -47.95 -9.63 -56.01
N SER A 136 -48.43 -10.59 -55.23
CA SER A 136 -48.80 -12.00 -55.48
C SER A 136 -47.68 -13.04 -55.43
N GLU A 137 -47.55 -13.78 -54.32
CA GLU A 137 -48.37 -14.93 -53.88
C GLU A 137 -47.95 -16.23 -54.60
N VAL A 138 -48.07 -17.37 -53.89
CA VAL A 138 -47.85 -18.78 -54.29
C VAL A 138 -46.63 -19.39 -53.57
N VAL A 139 -46.81 -19.99 -52.38
CA VAL A 139 -47.10 -21.45 -52.16
C VAL A 139 -45.81 -22.26 -52.35
N ASN A 140 -45.18 -22.90 -51.36
CA ASN A 140 -45.59 -24.07 -50.57
C ASN A 140 -44.46 -24.31 -49.52
N HIS A 141 -44.73 -24.42 -48.22
CA HIS A 141 -45.00 -25.67 -47.49
C HIS A 141 -43.86 -26.71 -47.48
N THR A 142 -43.48 -27.14 -46.26
CA THR A 142 -42.95 -28.47 -45.86
C THR A 142 -41.48 -28.76 -46.26
N VAL A 143 -40.56 -29.43 -45.54
CA VAL A 143 -40.55 -30.26 -44.31
C VAL A 143 -39.08 -30.72 -44.07
N THR A 144 -38.62 -30.80 -42.81
CA THR A 144 -37.74 -31.86 -42.26
C THR A 144 -36.21 -31.89 -42.51
N THR A 145 -35.49 -31.82 -41.37
CA THR A 145 -34.29 -32.57 -40.94
C THR A 145 -33.02 -32.54 -41.79
N THR A 146 -31.91 -32.06 -41.20
CA THR A 146 -30.71 -32.87 -40.90
C THR A 146 -29.63 -32.01 -40.24
N TYR A 147 -28.82 -32.68 -39.43
CA TYR A 147 -27.68 -32.17 -38.67
C TYR A 147 -26.53 -31.66 -39.57
N THR A 148 -25.69 -30.82 -38.95
CA THR A 148 -24.29 -30.45 -39.28
C THR A 148 -24.01 -29.60 -40.53
N ALA A 149 -24.14 -28.28 -40.37
CA ALA A 149 -23.26 -27.31 -41.01
C ALA A 149 -22.91 -26.25 -39.98
N THR A 150 -21.70 -26.33 -39.40
CA THR A 150 -21.16 -25.35 -38.47
C THR A 150 -21.08 -24.00 -39.20
N PRO A 151 -21.69 -22.92 -38.68
CA PRO A 151 -21.57 -21.59 -39.28
C PRO A 151 -20.10 -21.11 -39.21
N PRO A 152 -19.65 -20.24 -40.14
CA PRO A 152 -18.31 -19.68 -40.08
C PRO A 152 -18.17 -18.95 -38.74
N GLN A 153 -17.35 -19.49 -37.84
CA GLN A 153 -17.08 -18.87 -36.56
C GLN A 153 -16.34 -17.56 -36.82
N ASP A 154 -16.93 -16.44 -36.36
CA ASP A 154 -16.21 -15.24 -35.98
C ASP A 154 -15.19 -15.63 -34.91
N VAL A 155 -13.99 -16.04 -35.35
CA VAL A 155 -12.90 -16.34 -34.43
C VAL A 155 -12.36 -15.01 -33.93
N ASP A 156 -12.71 -14.69 -32.68
CA ASP A 156 -12.16 -13.55 -31.96
C ASP A 156 -10.62 -13.58 -32.06
N PRO A 157 -9.98 -12.52 -32.57
CA PRO A 157 -8.53 -12.47 -32.74
C PRO A 157 -7.76 -12.68 -31.43
N VAL A 158 -8.38 -12.43 -30.27
CA VAL A 158 -7.81 -12.70 -28.95
C VAL A 158 -7.76 -14.21 -28.66
N ILE A 159 -8.79 -14.96 -29.06
CA ILE A 159 -8.86 -16.42 -28.88
C ILE A 159 -7.82 -17.11 -29.77
N SER A 160 -7.63 -16.66 -31.01
CA SER A 160 -6.56 -17.16 -31.89
C SER A 160 -5.17 -16.98 -31.28
N ARG A 161 -4.94 -15.84 -30.62
CA ARG A 161 -3.66 -15.56 -29.96
C ARG A 161 -3.43 -16.45 -28.74
N LEU A 162 -4.47 -16.71 -27.95
CA LEU A 162 -4.38 -17.58 -26.77
C LEU A 162 -4.21 -19.06 -27.16
N SER A 163 -4.88 -19.51 -28.23
CA SER A 163 -4.73 -20.87 -28.78
C SER A 163 -3.30 -21.18 -29.18
N GLN A 164 -2.58 -20.20 -29.74
CA GLN A 164 -1.18 -20.38 -30.16
C GLN A 164 -0.24 -20.74 -29.00
N TYR A 165 -0.54 -20.33 -27.77
CA TYR A 165 0.27 -20.66 -26.60
C TYR A 165 -0.12 -21.99 -25.94
N LEU A 166 -1.28 -22.56 -26.29
CA LEU A 166 -1.75 -23.84 -25.76
C LEU A 166 -1.27 -25.05 -26.58
N ASP A 167 -0.95 -24.86 -27.87
CA ASP A 167 -0.38 -25.90 -28.74
C ASP A 167 1.13 -26.16 -28.49
N ASP A 168 1.80 -25.31 -27.69
CA ASP A 168 3.25 -25.35 -27.43
C ASP A 168 3.61 -26.10 -26.11
N PHE A 169 2.68 -26.87 -25.54
CA PHE A 169 2.84 -27.76 -24.37
C PHE A 169 2.56 -29.22 -24.74
#